data_AF-Q920B6-F1
#
_entry.id   AF-Q920B6-F1
#
_cell.length_a   1.000
_cell.length_b   1.000
_cell.length_c   1.000
_cell.angle_alpha   90.00
_cell.angle_beta   90.00
_cell.angle_gamma   90.00
#
_symmetry.space_group_name_H-M   'P 1'
#
loop_
_entity.id
_entity.type
_entity.pdbx_description
1 polymer ?
#
loop_
_entity_poly.entity_id
_entity_poly.type
_entity_poly.pdbx_seq_one_letter_code
_entity_poly.pdbx_strand_id
1 'polypeptide(L)'
;MLASASRERPGYTAGVAAPDLLDPKSAAQNSKPRLSFSAKPTVLASRVESDSAINVMKWKTVSTIFLVVVLYLIIGATVFKALEQPQEISQRTTIVIQKQNFIAQHACVNSTELDELIQQIVTAINAGIIPLGNNSNQVSHWDLGSSFFFAGTVITTIGFGNISPRTEGGKIFCIIYALLGIPLFGFLLAGVGDQLGTIFGKGIAKVEDTFIKWNVSQTKIRIISTIIFILFGCVLFVALPAVIFKHIEGWSALDAIYFVVITLTTIGFGDYVAGGSDIEYLDFYKPVVWFWILVGLAYFAAVLSMIGDWLRVISKKTKEEVGEFRAHAAEWTANVTAEFKETRRRLSVEIYDKFQRATSVKRKLSAELAGNHNQELTPCRRTLSVNHLTSEREVLPPLLKAESIYLNGLTPHCAAEDIAVIENMK
;
A
#
# COMPACT_ATOMS: atom_id res chain seq x y z
N MET A 1 8.98 41.38 -8.74
CA MET A 1 9.20 42.84 -8.84
C MET A 1 9.36 43.39 -7.42
N LEU A 2 10.25 44.36 -7.23
CA LEU A 2 10.61 44.99 -5.94
C LEU A 2 11.24 44.02 -4.89
N ALA A 3 11.99 44.59 -3.93
CA ALA A 3 12.94 43.85 -3.09
C ALA A 3 13.34 44.60 -1.80
N SER A 4 13.82 43.84 -0.81
CA SER A 4 14.64 44.26 0.35
C SER A 4 15.47 43.02 0.78
N ALA A 5 16.78 43.07 1.02
CA ALA A 5 17.60 43.90 1.93
C ALA A 5 17.41 43.53 3.42
N SER A 6 18.43 43.29 4.25
CA SER A 6 19.89 43.13 4.06
C SER A 6 20.55 42.58 5.34
N ARG A 7 21.66 41.81 5.26
CA ARG A 7 22.88 41.96 6.10
C ARG A 7 23.94 40.86 5.90
N GLU A 8 25.18 41.32 5.71
CA GLU A 8 26.42 40.62 6.10
C GLU A 8 27.32 41.60 6.90
N ARG A 9 28.34 41.08 7.58
CA ARG A 9 29.49 41.86 8.11
C ARG A 9 30.76 41.01 8.03
N PRO A 10 31.88 41.53 7.48
CA PRO A 10 33.15 40.81 7.42
C PRO A 10 34.18 41.25 8.48
N GLY A 11 35.15 40.36 8.74
CA GLY A 11 36.58 40.71 8.90
C GLY A 11 37.08 41.36 10.19
N TYR A 12 38.12 40.76 10.78
CA TYR A 12 39.15 41.47 11.55
C TYR A 12 40.54 40.88 11.22
N THR A 13 41.61 41.64 11.44
CA THR A 13 42.90 41.50 10.74
C THR A 13 44.02 40.83 11.54
N ALA A 14 45.08 40.42 10.84
CA ALA A 14 46.28 39.76 11.39
C ALA A 14 47.37 40.74 11.86
N GLY A 15 48.33 40.23 12.65
CA GLY A 15 49.57 40.89 13.07
C GLY A 15 50.69 39.86 13.34
N VAL A 16 51.97 40.25 13.23
CA VAL A 16 53.11 39.33 13.10
C VAL A 16 54.30 39.72 13.99
N ALA A 17 54.81 38.77 14.79
CA ALA A 17 56.18 38.61 15.33
C ALA A 17 56.17 37.43 16.35
N ALA A 18 57.25 36.76 16.76
CA ALA A 18 58.55 36.36 16.17
C ALA A 18 59.19 35.31 17.15
N PRO A 19 60.13 34.43 16.76
CA PRO A 19 60.45 33.23 17.55
C PRO A 19 61.85 33.15 18.21
N ASP A 20 61.97 32.27 19.21
CA ASP A 20 63.17 31.80 19.94
C ASP A 20 62.92 30.34 20.41
N LEU A 21 63.87 29.42 20.69
CA LEU A 21 65.30 29.30 20.35
C LEU A 21 65.86 27.91 20.76
N LEU A 22 66.32 27.07 19.80
CA LEU A 22 67.22 25.87 19.97
C LEU A 22 66.72 24.72 20.90
N ASP A 23 67.25 23.47 20.93
CA ASP A 23 68.27 22.75 20.13
C ASP A 23 67.94 21.21 20.07
N PRO A 24 68.58 20.37 19.20
CA PRO A 24 68.02 19.07 18.77
C PRO A 24 68.75 17.78 19.22
N LYS A 25 68.14 16.61 18.99
CA LYS A 25 68.83 15.31 18.83
C LYS A 25 68.14 14.35 17.83
N SER A 26 68.94 13.83 16.88
CA SER A 26 68.76 12.56 16.11
C SER A 26 67.49 12.31 15.27
N ALA A 27 67.51 11.55 14.16
CA ALA A 27 68.59 11.16 13.25
C ALA A 27 68.02 10.54 11.94
N ALA A 28 68.83 10.56 10.87
CA ALA A 28 68.85 9.61 9.74
C ALA A 28 67.62 9.39 8.81
N GLN A 29 67.82 9.87 7.58
CA GLN A 29 67.62 9.15 6.29
C GLN A 29 66.24 9.13 5.58
N ASN A 30 66.33 9.36 4.25
CA ASN A 30 65.22 9.45 3.29
C ASN A 30 64.98 8.12 2.57
N SER A 31 63.72 7.77 2.30
CA SER A 31 63.35 7.03 1.07
C SER A 31 61.91 7.33 0.62
N LYS A 32 61.70 7.41 -0.70
CA LYS A 32 60.50 7.95 -1.37
C LYS A 32 59.21 7.16 -1.06
N PRO A 33 58.04 7.82 -0.90
CA PRO A 33 56.76 7.12 -0.94
C PRO A 33 56.42 6.66 -2.37
N ARG A 34 55.95 5.41 -2.53
CA ARG A 34 55.31 4.92 -3.76
C ARG A 34 53.81 5.14 -3.67
N LEU A 35 53.22 5.77 -4.70
CA LEU A 35 51.78 5.75 -4.91
C LEU A 35 51.35 4.38 -5.45
N SER A 36 50.35 3.77 -4.83
CA SER A 36 49.67 2.57 -5.35
C SER A 36 48.15 2.75 -5.27
N PHE A 37 47.54 3.18 -6.37
CA PHE A 37 46.09 3.15 -6.51
C PHE A 37 45.62 1.69 -6.64
N SER A 38 44.96 1.18 -5.61
CA SER A 38 44.26 -0.11 -5.63
C SER A 38 42.85 0.09 -5.06
N ALA A 39 41.99 0.74 -5.81
CA ALA A 39 40.58 0.90 -5.47
C ALA A 39 39.91 -0.49 -5.44
N LYS A 40 39.53 -0.96 -4.25
CA LYS A 40 38.91 -2.29 -4.08
C LYS A 40 37.54 -2.33 -4.76
N PRO A 41 37.19 -3.39 -5.53
CA PRO A 41 35.88 -3.51 -6.17
C PRO A 41 34.70 -3.64 -5.19
N THR A 42 34.98 -3.90 -3.91
CA THR A 42 34.02 -4.11 -2.82
C THR A 42 32.95 -3.01 -2.72
N VAL A 43 33.32 -1.73 -2.94
CA VAL A 43 32.37 -0.60 -2.80
C VAL A 43 31.32 -0.58 -3.92
N LEU A 44 31.67 -1.07 -5.12
CA LEU A 44 30.72 -1.19 -6.22
C LEU A 44 29.78 -2.39 -6.00
N ALA A 45 30.34 -3.51 -5.53
CA ALA A 45 29.56 -4.71 -5.17
C ALA A 45 28.51 -4.40 -4.09
N SER A 46 28.89 -3.75 -2.98
CA SER A 46 27.95 -3.39 -1.91
C SER A 46 26.83 -2.44 -2.38
N ARG A 47 27.09 -1.63 -3.41
CA ARG A 47 26.06 -0.74 -3.99
C ARG A 47 25.06 -1.53 -4.84
N VAL A 48 25.54 -2.42 -5.72
CA VAL A 48 24.68 -3.30 -6.54
C VAL A 48 23.88 -4.27 -5.66
N GLU A 49 24.47 -4.79 -4.59
CA GLU A 49 23.79 -5.65 -3.62
C GLU A 49 22.73 -4.87 -2.82
N SER A 50 23.00 -3.62 -2.43
CA SER A 50 22.01 -2.73 -1.82
C SER A 50 20.86 -2.38 -2.78
N ASP A 51 21.17 -1.97 -4.02
CA ASP A 51 20.16 -1.61 -5.02
C ASP A 51 19.26 -2.81 -5.39
N SER A 52 19.83 -4.01 -5.54
CA SER A 52 19.06 -5.23 -5.78
C SER A 52 18.22 -5.66 -4.57
N ALA A 53 18.75 -5.59 -3.34
CA ALA A 53 17.98 -5.86 -2.13
C ALA A 53 16.81 -4.87 -1.96
N ILE A 54 17.04 -3.57 -2.19
CA ILE A 54 16.01 -2.53 -2.19
C ILE A 54 14.93 -2.83 -3.25
N ASN A 55 15.32 -3.24 -4.45
CA ASN A 55 14.37 -3.56 -5.52
C ASN A 55 13.58 -4.85 -5.22
N VAL A 56 14.15 -5.85 -4.57
CA VAL A 56 13.42 -7.04 -4.07
C VAL A 56 12.43 -6.66 -2.96
N MET A 57 12.79 -5.75 -2.05
CA MET A 57 11.86 -5.25 -1.01
C MET A 57 10.70 -4.43 -1.61
N LYS A 58 10.99 -3.60 -2.63
CA LYS A 58 9.95 -2.91 -3.42
C LYS A 58 9.03 -3.91 -4.11
N TRP A 59 9.58 -4.89 -4.84
CA TRP A 59 8.79 -5.89 -5.57
C TRP A 59 7.87 -6.71 -4.65
N LYS A 60 8.37 -7.16 -3.49
CA LYS A 60 7.55 -7.83 -2.47
C LYS A 60 6.39 -6.93 -2.01
N THR A 61 6.66 -5.65 -1.74
CA THR A 61 5.62 -4.69 -1.32
C THR A 61 4.59 -4.44 -2.43
N VAL A 62 5.03 -4.28 -3.68
CA VAL A 62 4.14 -4.12 -4.86
C VAL A 62 3.28 -5.36 -5.06
N SER A 63 3.85 -6.56 -4.93
CA SER A 63 3.10 -7.82 -5.02
C SER A 63 2.03 -7.94 -3.92
N THR A 64 2.32 -7.52 -2.68
CA THR A 64 1.30 -7.49 -1.61
C THR A 64 0.18 -6.50 -1.93
N ILE A 65 0.50 -5.29 -2.40
CA ILE A 65 -0.50 -4.27 -2.78
C ILE A 65 -1.36 -4.79 -3.94
N PHE A 66 -0.75 -5.40 -4.96
CA PHE A 66 -1.47 -6.00 -6.10
C PHE A 66 -2.48 -7.05 -5.65
N LEU A 67 -2.11 -7.97 -4.75
CA LEU A 67 -3.04 -8.98 -4.22
C LEU A 67 -4.20 -8.36 -3.42
N VAL A 68 -3.96 -7.28 -2.67
CA VAL A 68 -5.03 -6.53 -1.96
C VAL A 68 -5.97 -5.85 -2.96
N VAL A 69 -5.46 -5.27 -4.05
CA VAL A 69 -6.28 -4.66 -5.11
C VAL A 69 -7.10 -5.72 -5.86
N VAL A 70 -6.52 -6.88 -6.18
CA VAL A 70 -7.26 -8.01 -6.81
C VAL A 70 -8.37 -8.51 -5.89
N LEU A 71 -8.12 -8.65 -4.58
CA LEU A 71 -9.16 -9.02 -3.62
C LEU A 71 -10.27 -7.97 -3.54
N TYR A 72 -9.93 -6.67 -3.52
CA TYR A 72 -10.90 -5.58 -3.53
C TYR A 72 -11.79 -5.59 -4.79
N LEU A 73 -11.19 -5.84 -5.96
CA LEU A 73 -11.93 -5.98 -7.23
C LEU A 73 -12.85 -7.21 -7.23
N ILE A 74 -12.44 -8.34 -6.65
CA ILE A 74 -13.30 -9.53 -6.53
C ILE A 74 -14.51 -9.24 -5.62
N ILE A 75 -14.30 -8.56 -4.49
CA ILE A 75 -15.38 -8.15 -3.58
C ILE A 75 -16.34 -7.17 -4.29
N GLY A 76 -15.81 -6.15 -4.97
CA GLY A 76 -16.63 -5.21 -5.74
C GLY A 76 -17.47 -5.91 -6.81
N ALA A 77 -16.84 -6.79 -7.61
CA ALA A 77 -17.51 -7.51 -8.69
C ALA A 77 -18.64 -8.44 -8.20
N THR A 78 -18.47 -9.13 -7.06
CA THR A 78 -19.54 -9.97 -6.49
C THR A 78 -20.69 -9.13 -5.91
N VAL A 79 -20.40 -7.98 -5.29
CA VAL A 79 -21.42 -7.05 -4.77
C VAL A 79 -22.21 -6.40 -5.90
N PHE A 80 -21.55 -5.80 -6.90
CA PHE A 80 -22.26 -5.19 -8.05
C PHE A 80 -23.11 -6.22 -8.81
N LYS A 81 -22.59 -7.44 -9.03
CA LYS A 81 -23.37 -8.52 -9.64
C LYS A 81 -24.64 -8.86 -8.83
N ALA A 82 -24.54 -8.90 -7.49
CA ALA A 82 -25.67 -9.22 -6.63
C ALA A 82 -26.75 -8.11 -6.61
N LEU A 83 -26.37 -6.86 -6.84
CA LEU A 83 -27.27 -5.70 -6.86
C LEU A 83 -27.91 -5.49 -8.25
N GLU A 84 -27.10 -5.45 -9.30
CA GLU A 84 -27.55 -5.01 -10.64
C GLU A 84 -28.15 -6.15 -11.49
N GLN A 85 -27.61 -7.37 -11.43
CA GLN A 85 -28.02 -8.47 -12.31
C GLN A 85 -29.53 -8.83 -12.21
N PRO A 86 -30.19 -8.81 -11.03
CA PRO A 86 -31.62 -9.03 -10.94
C PRO A 86 -32.44 -7.98 -11.72
N GLN A 87 -32.00 -6.72 -11.70
CA GLN A 87 -32.67 -5.61 -12.39
C GLN A 87 -32.38 -5.63 -13.90
N GLU A 88 -31.14 -5.96 -14.31
CA GLU A 88 -30.76 -6.20 -15.71
C GLU A 88 -31.68 -7.27 -16.34
N ILE A 89 -31.84 -8.42 -15.67
CA ILE A 89 -32.69 -9.53 -16.15
C ILE A 89 -34.16 -9.10 -16.23
N SER A 90 -34.64 -8.33 -15.25
CA SER A 90 -36.00 -7.76 -15.23
C SER A 90 -36.23 -6.87 -16.45
N GLN A 91 -35.41 -5.83 -16.64
CA GLN A 91 -35.49 -4.91 -17.76
C GLN A 91 -35.34 -5.60 -19.13
N ARG A 92 -34.40 -6.55 -19.24
CA ARG A 92 -34.17 -7.37 -20.44
C ARG A 92 -35.39 -8.23 -20.79
N THR A 93 -36.11 -8.72 -19.80
CA THR A 93 -37.36 -9.46 -20.01
C THR A 93 -38.48 -8.50 -20.47
N THR A 94 -38.60 -7.33 -19.82
CA THR A 94 -39.59 -6.31 -20.18
C THR A 94 -39.42 -5.81 -21.62
N ILE A 95 -38.21 -5.48 -22.07
CA ILE A 95 -37.99 -4.95 -23.43
C ILE A 95 -38.26 -6.00 -24.52
N VAL A 96 -37.99 -7.29 -24.26
CA VAL A 96 -38.35 -8.38 -25.17
C VAL A 96 -39.88 -8.52 -25.30
N ILE A 97 -40.60 -8.45 -24.18
CA ILE A 97 -42.08 -8.47 -24.17
C ILE A 97 -42.64 -7.24 -24.90
N GLN A 98 -42.08 -6.05 -24.68
CA GLN A 98 -42.49 -4.82 -25.38
C GLN A 98 -42.26 -4.92 -26.89
N LYS A 99 -41.11 -5.43 -27.34
CA LYS A 99 -40.83 -5.68 -28.76
C LYS A 99 -41.82 -6.68 -29.37
N GLN A 100 -42.11 -7.78 -28.67
CA GLN A 100 -43.10 -8.77 -29.12
C GLN A 100 -44.51 -8.18 -29.24
N ASN A 101 -44.94 -7.40 -28.24
CA ASN A 101 -46.24 -6.71 -28.27
C ASN A 101 -46.33 -5.69 -29.42
N PHE A 102 -45.25 -4.95 -29.69
CA PHE A 102 -45.21 -4.01 -30.81
C PHE A 102 -45.37 -4.72 -32.16
N ILE A 103 -44.63 -5.81 -32.40
CA ILE A 103 -44.73 -6.61 -33.64
C ILE A 103 -46.12 -7.22 -33.78
N ALA A 104 -46.71 -7.73 -32.69
CA ALA A 104 -48.05 -8.30 -32.70
C ALA A 104 -49.16 -7.27 -33.01
N GLN A 105 -48.96 -6.00 -32.63
CA GLN A 105 -49.87 -4.89 -32.96
C GLN A 105 -49.66 -4.34 -34.38
N HIS A 106 -48.44 -4.44 -34.91
CA HIS A 106 -48.04 -3.85 -36.20
C HIS A 106 -47.56 -4.93 -37.17
N ALA A 107 -48.45 -5.88 -37.51
CA ALA A 107 -48.14 -7.04 -38.37
C ALA A 107 -47.66 -6.71 -39.81
N CYS A 108 -47.70 -5.43 -40.21
CA CYS A 108 -47.10 -4.93 -41.45
C CYS A 108 -45.60 -4.59 -41.32
N VAL A 109 -45.04 -4.53 -40.11
CA VAL A 109 -43.62 -4.24 -39.85
C VAL A 109 -42.85 -5.55 -39.74
N ASN A 110 -41.88 -5.74 -40.63
CA ASN A 110 -40.98 -6.89 -40.60
C ASN A 110 -40.07 -6.82 -39.36
N SER A 111 -39.82 -7.95 -38.71
CA SER A 111 -38.93 -8.02 -37.54
C SER A 111 -37.49 -7.57 -37.87
N THR A 112 -37.03 -7.81 -39.10
CA THR A 112 -35.68 -7.41 -39.55
C THR A 112 -35.59 -5.89 -39.73
N GLU A 113 -36.58 -5.28 -40.40
CA GLU A 113 -36.65 -3.82 -40.58
C GLU A 113 -36.77 -3.08 -39.25
N LEU A 114 -37.47 -3.66 -38.27
CA LEU A 114 -37.54 -3.12 -36.90
C LEU A 114 -36.17 -3.16 -36.19
N ASP A 115 -35.39 -4.23 -36.33
CA ASP A 115 -34.05 -4.31 -35.74
C ASP A 115 -33.05 -3.37 -36.45
N GLU A 116 -33.14 -3.22 -37.78
CA GLU A 116 -32.35 -2.22 -38.52
C GLU A 116 -32.72 -0.79 -38.09
N LEU A 117 -34.00 -0.48 -37.90
CA LEU A 117 -34.46 0.81 -37.38
C LEU A 117 -33.95 1.06 -35.95
N ILE A 118 -34.02 0.06 -35.06
CA ILE A 118 -33.47 0.16 -33.69
C ILE A 118 -31.95 0.40 -33.73
N GLN A 119 -31.22 -0.29 -34.62
CA GLN A 119 -29.78 -0.09 -34.78
C GLN A 119 -29.44 1.31 -35.30
N GLN A 120 -30.24 1.86 -36.22
CA GLN A 120 -30.10 3.24 -36.70
C GLN A 120 -30.41 4.26 -35.57
N ILE A 121 -31.48 4.06 -34.81
CA ILE A 121 -31.86 4.89 -33.66
C ILE A 121 -30.75 4.90 -32.60
N VAL A 122 -30.21 3.73 -32.22
CA VAL A 122 -29.09 3.62 -31.27
C VAL A 122 -27.85 4.31 -31.82
N THR A 123 -27.57 4.22 -33.12
CA THR A 123 -26.44 4.91 -33.76
C THR A 123 -26.61 6.44 -33.74
N ALA A 124 -27.83 6.94 -33.95
CA ALA A 124 -28.17 8.35 -33.89
C ALA A 124 -28.12 8.92 -32.46
N ILE A 125 -28.67 8.20 -31.47
CA ILE A 125 -28.60 8.57 -30.04
C ILE A 125 -27.14 8.63 -29.59
N ASN A 126 -26.30 7.67 -29.98
CA ASN A 126 -24.85 7.73 -29.71
C ASN A 126 -24.17 8.96 -30.35
N ALA A 127 -24.67 9.48 -31.47
CA ALA A 127 -24.17 10.72 -32.08
C ALA A 127 -24.68 12.00 -31.37
N GLY A 128 -25.54 11.88 -30.36
CA GLY A 128 -26.20 13.01 -29.69
C GLY A 128 -27.48 13.48 -30.38
N ILE A 129 -28.14 12.63 -31.17
CA ILE A 129 -29.40 12.99 -31.84
C ILE A 129 -30.56 12.41 -31.03
N ILE A 130 -31.47 13.25 -30.56
CA ILE A 130 -32.72 12.84 -29.92
C ILE A 130 -33.78 12.64 -31.01
N PRO A 131 -34.25 11.41 -31.31
CA PRO A 131 -35.17 11.15 -32.42
C PRO A 131 -36.65 11.34 -32.02
N LEU A 132 -36.96 12.41 -31.28
CA LEU A 132 -38.28 12.66 -30.70
C LEU A 132 -38.83 14.04 -31.11
N GLY A 133 -40.11 14.06 -31.51
CA GLY A 133 -40.82 15.27 -31.93
C GLY A 133 -40.52 15.72 -33.36
N ASN A 134 -41.29 16.69 -33.85
CA ASN A 134 -41.13 17.27 -35.19
C ASN A 134 -40.20 18.52 -35.16
N ASN A 135 -39.27 18.56 -34.21
CA ASN A 135 -38.57 19.78 -33.83
C ASN A 135 -37.25 19.89 -34.59
N SER A 136 -37.25 20.58 -35.73
CA SER A 136 -36.03 20.99 -36.45
C SER A 136 -35.12 21.94 -35.64
N ASN A 137 -35.64 22.51 -34.55
CA ASN A 137 -34.93 23.44 -33.67
C ASN A 137 -34.24 22.71 -32.51
N GLN A 138 -33.46 21.67 -32.80
CA GLN A 138 -32.65 21.00 -31.76
C GLN A 138 -31.51 21.91 -31.31
N VAL A 139 -31.26 21.99 -30.00
CA VAL A 139 -30.13 22.75 -29.44
C VAL A 139 -28.84 22.02 -29.80
N SER A 140 -27.85 22.73 -30.32
CA SER A 140 -26.58 22.11 -30.70
C SER A 140 -25.77 21.69 -29.47
N HIS A 141 -25.52 20.39 -29.31
CA HIS A 141 -24.56 19.87 -28.33
C HIS A 141 -23.11 20.36 -28.55
N TRP A 142 -22.83 20.99 -29.71
CA TRP A 142 -21.57 21.65 -30.03
C TRP A 142 -21.73 23.18 -30.15
N ASP A 143 -22.62 23.79 -29.36
CA ASP A 143 -22.58 25.22 -29.10
C ASP A 143 -21.27 25.63 -28.37
N LEU A 144 -21.00 26.93 -28.24
CA LEU A 144 -19.77 27.41 -27.59
C LEU A 144 -19.66 26.99 -26.12
N GLY A 145 -20.77 27.02 -25.37
CA GLY A 145 -20.83 26.65 -23.96
C GLY A 145 -20.63 25.16 -23.73
N SER A 146 -21.31 24.30 -24.49
CA SER A 146 -21.15 22.84 -24.37
C SER A 146 -19.84 22.35 -24.99
N SER A 147 -19.29 23.04 -26.00
CA SER A 147 -17.93 22.80 -26.51
C SER A 147 -16.85 23.17 -25.48
N PHE A 148 -17.02 24.30 -24.76
CA PHE A 148 -16.15 24.66 -23.65
C PHE A 148 -16.25 23.62 -22.51
N PHE A 149 -17.45 23.14 -22.21
CA PHE A 149 -17.66 22.06 -21.24
C PHE A 149 -16.97 20.76 -21.66
N PHE A 150 -17.11 20.32 -22.92
CA PHE A 150 -16.37 19.18 -23.46
C PHE A 150 -14.84 19.39 -23.38
N ALA A 151 -14.35 20.58 -23.73
CA ALA A 151 -12.92 20.90 -23.60
C ALA A 151 -12.42 20.87 -22.15
N GLY A 152 -13.30 21.14 -21.17
CA GLY A 152 -13.03 20.97 -19.75
C GLY A 152 -13.01 19.50 -19.30
N THR A 153 -13.96 18.67 -19.74
CA THR A 153 -14.04 17.25 -19.32
C THR A 153 -12.84 16.42 -19.80
N VAL A 154 -12.21 16.81 -20.91
CA VAL A 154 -10.97 16.21 -21.41
C VAL A 154 -9.76 16.55 -20.52
N ILE A 155 -9.54 17.82 -20.18
CA ILE A 155 -8.34 18.23 -19.41
C ILE A 155 -8.42 17.87 -17.92
N THR A 156 -9.63 17.76 -17.38
CA THR A 156 -9.89 17.28 -16.00
C THR A 156 -9.90 15.77 -15.86
N THR A 157 -9.76 15.04 -16.97
CA THR A 157 -9.93 13.57 -17.08
C THR A 157 -11.26 13.03 -16.51
N ILE A 158 -12.29 13.86 -16.37
CA ILE A 158 -13.64 13.42 -15.96
C ILE A 158 -14.30 12.64 -17.11
N GLY A 159 -14.19 13.15 -18.35
CA GLY A 159 -14.51 12.37 -19.55
C GLY A 159 -15.95 11.82 -19.69
N PHE A 160 -16.99 12.53 -19.22
CA PHE A 160 -18.40 12.08 -19.21
C PHE A 160 -18.93 11.33 -20.46
N GLY A 161 -18.36 11.50 -21.65
CA GLY A 161 -18.64 10.65 -22.82
C GLY A 161 -19.98 10.87 -23.53
N ASN A 162 -20.97 11.48 -22.85
CA ASN A 162 -22.27 11.88 -23.39
C ASN A 162 -22.15 12.68 -24.70
N ILE A 163 -21.10 13.49 -24.83
CA ILE A 163 -20.68 14.17 -26.06
C ILE A 163 -19.24 13.77 -26.36
N SER A 164 -18.97 13.32 -27.60
CA SER A 164 -17.65 12.85 -28.02
C SER A 164 -17.36 13.13 -29.51
N PRO A 165 -16.09 13.35 -29.90
CA PRO A 165 -15.74 13.78 -31.25
C PRO A 165 -15.96 12.64 -32.26
N ARG A 166 -16.91 12.82 -33.17
CA ARG A 166 -17.24 11.81 -34.20
C ARG A 166 -16.33 11.92 -35.44
N THR A 167 -15.93 13.12 -35.84
CA THR A 167 -15.05 13.38 -36.99
C THR A 167 -13.60 12.94 -36.74
N GLU A 168 -12.88 12.58 -37.80
CA GLU A 168 -11.46 12.18 -37.70
C GLU A 168 -10.58 13.33 -37.20
N GLY A 169 -10.75 14.53 -37.77
CA GLY A 169 -10.06 15.74 -37.31
C GLY A 169 -10.35 16.08 -35.85
N GLY A 170 -11.59 15.90 -35.38
CA GLY A 170 -11.96 16.09 -33.98
C GLY A 170 -11.29 15.08 -33.04
N LYS A 171 -11.15 13.82 -33.47
CA LYS A 171 -10.43 12.78 -32.71
C LYS A 171 -8.92 13.07 -32.64
N ILE A 172 -8.30 13.45 -33.76
CA ILE A 172 -6.88 13.83 -33.83
C ILE A 172 -6.60 15.06 -32.95
N PHE A 173 -7.46 16.08 -33.03
CA PHE A 173 -7.37 17.26 -32.16
C PHE A 173 -7.53 16.89 -30.68
N CYS A 174 -8.50 16.05 -30.33
CA CYS A 174 -8.72 15.59 -28.96
C CYS A 174 -7.48 14.89 -28.37
N ILE A 175 -6.78 14.05 -29.14
CA ILE A 175 -5.53 13.39 -28.71
C ILE A 175 -4.45 14.44 -28.37
N ILE A 176 -4.22 15.40 -29.27
CA ILE A 176 -3.20 16.46 -29.07
C ILE A 176 -3.58 17.35 -27.88
N TYR A 177 -4.86 17.73 -27.79
CA TYR A 177 -5.41 18.58 -26.75
C TYR A 177 -5.37 17.92 -25.36
N ALA A 178 -5.64 16.62 -25.26
CA ALA A 178 -5.49 15.86 -24.01
C ALA A 178 -4.03 15.79 -23.55
N LEU A 179 -3.09 15.45 -24.46
CA LEU A 179 -1.66 15.30 -24.15
C LEU A 179 -1.01 16.59 -23.63
N LEU A 180 -1.47 17.75 -24.09
CA LEU A 180 -0.98 19.06 -23.64
C LEU A 180 -1.81 19.64 -22.47
N GLY A 181 -3.12 19.43 -22.50
CA GLY A 181 -4.07 20.02 -21.56
C GLY A 181 -4.10 19.34 -20.20
N ILE A 182 -3.95 18.01 -20.12
CA ILE A 182 -3.95 17.28 -18.83
C ILE A 182 -2.75 17.68 -17.95
N PRO A 183 -1.49 17.76 -18.47
CA PRO A 183 -0.37 18.29 -17.68
C PRO A 183 -0.56 19.75 -17.25
N LEU A 184 -1.10 20.60 -18.12
CA LEU A 184 -1.39 22.01 -17.82
C LEU A 184 -2.45 22.15 -16.72
N PHE A 185 -3.52 21.34 -16.78
CA PHE A 185 -4.52 21.26 -15.72
C PHE A 185 -3.93 20.72 -14.41
N GLY A 186 -3.00 19.75 -14.48
CA GLY A 186 -2.26 19.27 -13.31
C GLY A 186 -1.47 20.36 -12.58
N PHE A 187 -0.80 21.27 -13.32
CA PHE A 187 -0.14 22.44 -12.73
C PHE A 187 -1.13 23.42 -12.08
N LEU A 188 -2.28 23.67 -12.73
CA LEU A 188 -3.35 24.50 -12.17
C LEU A 188 -3.91 23.87 -10.89
N LEU A 189 -4.20 22.57 -10.91
CA LEU A 189 -4.76 21.82 -9.79
C LEU A 189 -3.82 21.82 -8.58
N ALA A 190 -2.51 21.64 -8.80
CA ALA A 190 -1.51 21.77 -7.76
C ALA A 190 -1.48 23.19 -7.16
N GLY A 191 -1.46 24.23 -8.01
CA GLY A 191 -1.47 25.63 -7.54
C GLY A 191 -2.73 26.02 -6.77
N VAL A 192 -3.91 25.54 -7.18
CA VAL A 192 -5.15 25.73 -6.42
C VAL A 192 -5.12 24.91 -5.11
N GLY A 193 -4.59 23.69 -5.14
CA GLY A 193 -4.36 22.84 -3.97
C GLY A 193 -3.48 23.50 -2.90
N ASP A 194 -2.37 24.12 -3.30
CA ASP A 194 -1.46 24.86 -2.39
C ASP A 194 -2.15 26.09 -1.77
N GLN A 195 -2.97 26.81 -2.54
CA GLN A 195 -3.73 27.96 -2.02
C GLN A 195 -4.81 27.51 -1.03
N LEU A 196 -5.56 26.46 -1.36
CA LEU A 196 -6.53 25.84 -0.44
C LEU A 196 -5.82 25.34 0.84
N GLY A 197 -4.74 24.57 0.70
CA GLY A 197 -3.93 24.09 1.82
C GLY A 197 -3.38 25.21 2.70
N THR A 198 -3.01 26.35 2.11
CA THR A 198 -2.60 27.56 2.84
C THR A 198 -3.75 28.23 3.59
N ILE A 199 -4.95 28.30 2.99
CA ILE A 199 -6.17 28.82 3.64
C ILE A 199 -6.58 27.93 4.81
N PHE A 200 -6.66 26.62 4.59
CA PHE A 200 -7.00 25.64 5.62
C PHE A 200 -5.93 25.56 6.71
N GLY A 201 -4.64 25.62 6.39
CA GLY A 201 -3.56 25.68 7.37
C GLY A 201 -3.65 26.90 8.30
N LYS A 202 -4.01 28.08 7.77
CA LYS A 202 -4.29 29.29 8.57
C LYS A 202 -5.54 29.13 9.44
N GLY A 203 -6.59 28.51 8.90
CA GLY A 203 -7.82 28.19 9.66
C GLY A 203 -7.56 27.23 10.81
N ILE A 204 -6.82 26.15 10.53
CA ILE A 204 -6.40 25.15 11.51
C ILE A 204 -5.55 25.81 12.58
N ALA A 205 -4.50 26.56 12.26
CA ALA A 205 -3.64 27.21 13.26
C ALA A 205 -4.42 28.13 14.24
N LYS A 206 -5.46 28.83 13.76
CA LYS A 206 -6.36 29.64 14.60
C LYS A 206 -7.23 28.78 15.54
N VAL A 207 -7.63 27.59 15.09
CA VAL A 207 -8.31 26.59 15.92
C VAL A 207 -7.33 25.92 16.90
N GLU A 208 -6.09 25.63 16.51
CA GLU A 208 -5.06 25.07 17.40
C GLU A 208 -4.73 26.03 18.56
N ASP A 209 -4.53 27.34 18.31
CA ASP A 209 -4.37 28.35 19.37
C ASP A 209 -5.57 28.42 20.34
N THR A 210 -6.77 28.08 19.87
CA THR A 210 -7.97 28.01 20.72
C THR A 210 -7.96 26.73 21.58
N PHE A 211 -7.56 25.58 21.03
CA PHE A 211 -7.49 24.31 21.77
C PHE A 211 -6.23 24.13 22.65
N ILE A 212 -5.13 24.83 22.37
CA ILE A 212 -3.93 24.83 23.22
C ILE A 212 -4.26 25.36 24.63
N LYS A 213 -5.17 26.34 24.73
CA LYS A 213 -5.69 26.88 26.00
C LYS A 213 -6.49 25.85 26.82
N TRP A 214 -6.89 24.73 26.21
CA TRP A 214 -7.58 23.60 26.85
C TRP A 214 -6.64 22.43 27.19
N ASN A 215 -5.32 22.64 27.10
CA ASN A 215 -4.27 21.66 27.42
C ASN A 215 -4.39 20.31 26.66
N VAL A 216 -4.83 20.37 25.41
CA VAL A 216 -5.05 19.18 24.56
C VAL A 216 -3.74 18.76 23.89
N SER A 217 -3.46 17.45 23.86
CA SER A 217 -2.29 16.89 23.17
C SER A 217 -2.29 17.21 21.67
N GLN A 218 -1.15 17.68 21.15
CA GLN A 218 -0.92 18.08 19.75
C GLN A 218 -1.42 17.03 18.73
N THR A 219 -1.18 15.74 18.97
CA THR A 219 -1.65 14.67 18.06
C THR A 219 -3.19 14.61 17.99
N LYS A 220 -3.89 14.87 19.11
CA LYS A 220 -5.35 14.95 19.12
C LYS A 220 -5.85 16.18 18.37
N ILE A 221 -5.19 17.34 18.54
CA ILE A 221 -5.55 18.58 17.82
C ILE A 221 -5.41 18.38 16.30
N ARG A 222 -4.34 17.71 15.83
CA ARG A 222 -4.17 17.36 14.40
C ARG A 222 -5.24 16.42 13.86
N ILE A 223 -5.66 15.42 14.64
CA ILE A 223 -6.77 14.53 14.23
C ILE A 223 -8.10 15.29 14.18
N ILE A 224 -8.39 16.13 15.18
CA ILE A 224 -9.62 16.94 15.24
C ILE A 224 -9.69 17.93 14.08
N SER A 225 -8.60 18.65 13.79
CA SER A 225 -8.53 19.59 12.67
C SER A 225 -8.65 18.91 11.31
N THR A 226 -8.05 17.73 11.12
CA THR A 226 -8.27 16.87 9.94
C THR A 226 -9.74 16.47 9.77
N ILE A 227 -10.40 16.04 10.85
CA ILE A 227 -11.83 15.67 10.81
C ILE A 227 -12.71 16.89 10.48
N ILE A 228 -12.44 18.04 11.09
CA ILE A 228 -13.16 19.31 10.79
C ILE A 228 -12.95 19.72 9.34
N PHE A 229 -11.73 19.59 8.80
CA PHE A 229 -11.43 19.88 7.39
C PHE A 229 -12.23 18.98 6.44
N ILE A 230 -12.23 17.66 6.68
CA ILE A 230 -13.02 16.70 5.90
C ILE A 230 -14.52 17.04 5.96
N LEU A 231 -15.07 17.25 7.16
CA LEU A 231 -16.49 17.56 7.35
C LEU A 231 -16.88 18.87 6.66
N PHE A 232 -16.08 19.93 6.80
CA PHE A 232 -16.35 21.23 6.20
C PHE A 232 -16.37 21.15 4.66
N GLY A 233 -15.39 20.48 4.05
CA GLY A 233 -15.37 20.31 2.60
C GLY A 233 -16.40 19.30 2.08
N CYS A 234 -16.81 18.30 2.87
CA CYS A 234 -17.98 17.47 2.55
C CYS A 234 -19.27 18.31 2.55
N VAL A 235 -19.44 19.27 3.46
CA VAL A 235 -20.58 20.20 3.40
C VAL A 235 -20.48 21.12 2.19
N LEU A 236 -19.32 21.74 1.94
CA LEU A 236 -19.14 22.78 0.92
C LEU A 236 -19.09 22.24 -0.53
N PHE A 237 -18.45 21.08 -0.75
CA PHE A 237 -18.21 20.53 -2.08
C PHE A 237 -19.06 19.29 -2.40
N VAL A 238 -19.70 18.67 -1.40
CA VAL A 238 -20.61 17.53 -1.62
C VAL A 238 -22.07 17.86 -1.31
N ALA A 239 -22.40 18.18 -0.06
CA ALA A 239 -23.79 18.35 0.36
C ALA A 239 -24.47 19.57 -0.25
N LEU A 240 -23.82 20.75 -0.22
CA LEU A 240 -24.38 21.98 -0.79
C LEU A 240 -24.58 21.89 -2.31
N PRO A 241 -23.60 21.39 -3.12
CA PRO A 241 -23.81 21.16 -4.54
C PRO A 241 -24.89 20.13 -4.84
N ALA A 242 -24.96 19.01 -4.10
CA ALA A 242 -26.02 18.03 -4.28
C ALA A 242 -27.43 18.59 -4.02
N VAL A 243 -27.59 19.50 -3.05
CA VAL A 243 -28.86 20.23 -2.84
C VAL A 243 -29.17 21.16 -4.01
N ILE A 244 -28.18 21.85 -4.57
CA ILE A 244 -28.37 22.71 -5.77
C ILE A 244 -28.77 21.85 -6.99
N PHE A 245 -28.05 20.77 -7.28
CA PHE A 245 -28.35 19.89 -8.41
C PHE A 245 -29.73 19.24 -8.30
N LYS A 246 -30.12 18.78 -7.11
CA LYS A 246 -31.50 18.30 -6.83
C LYS A 246 -32.57 19.35 -7.19
N HIS A 247 -32.31 20.63 -6.95
CA HIS A 247 -33.29 21.69 -7.21
C HIS A 247 -33.28 22.21 -8.65
N ILE A 248 -32.14 22.18 -9.36
CA ILE A 248 -32.02 22.68 -10.74
C ILE A 248 -32.29 21.58 -11.77
N GLU A 249 -31.75 20.38 -11.57
CA GLU A 249 -31.82 19.26 -12.51
C GLU A 249 -32.99 18.28 -12.21
N GLY A 250 -33.71 18.50 -11.10
CA GLY A 250 -34.84 17.66 -10.67
C GLY A 250 -34.46 16.27 -10.13
N TRP A 251 -33.17 15.96 -10.01
CA TRP A 251 -32.64 14.66 -9.58
C TRP A 251 -33.03 14.29 -8.14
N SER A 252 -33.00 13.00 -7.79
CA SER A 252 -33.16 12.60 -6.39
C SER A 252 -31.95 13.03 -5.54
N ALA A 253 -32.12 13.02 -4.22
CA ALA A 253 -31.03 13.32 -3.30
C ALA A 253 -29.88 12.29 -3.38
N LEU A 254 -30.15 11.05 -3.81
CA LEU A 254 -29.13 10.02 -4.02
C LEU A 254 -28.36 10.31 -5.32
N ASP A 255 -29.08 10.53 -6.42
CA ASP A 255 -28.49 10.78 -7.74
C ASP A 255 -27.62 12.03 -7.74
N ALA A 256 -28.06 13.09 -7.06
CA ALA A 256 -27.28 14.33 -6.94
C ALA A 256 -26.00 14.17 -6.11
N ILE A 257 -26.00 13.33 -5.06
CA ILE A 257 -24.79 12.99 -4.30
C ILE A 257 -23.87 12.08 -5.13
N TYR A 258 -24.46 11.11 -5.85
CA TYR A 258 -23.76 10.20 -6.75
C TYR A 258 -23.03 10.97 -7.87
N PHE A 259 -23.73 11.84 -8.62
CA PHE A 259 -23.16 12.71 -9.64
C PHE A 259 -21.95 13.49 -9.10
N VAL A 260 -22.10 14.10 -7.94
CA VAL A 260 -21.03 14.87 -7.28
C VAL A 260 -19.82 14.01 -6.96
N VAL A 261 -20.01 12.81 -6.39
CA VAL A 261 -18.90 11.89 -6.07
C VAL A 261 -18.23 11.38 -7.34
N ILE A 262 -18.99 10.91 -8.33
CA ILE A 262 -18.48 10.39 -9.61
C ILE A 262 -17.74 11.48 -10.42
N THR A 263 -18.20 12.73 -10.34
CA THR A 263 -17.53 13.88 -10.97
C THR A 263 -16.24 14.25 -10.25
N LEU A 264 -16.26 14.45 -8.92
CA LEU A 264 -15.09 14.91 -8.16
C LEU A 264 -14.03 13.81 -7.89
N THR A 265 -14.36 12.54 -8.16
CA THR A 265 -13.38 11.44 -8.23
C THR A 265 -12.84 11.19 -9.64
N THR A 266 -13.22 11.99 -10.63
CA THR A 266 -12.84 11.84 -12.05
C THR A 266 -13.19 10.47 -12.64
N ILE A 267 -14.27 9.84 -12.16
CA ILE A 267 -14.80 8.59 -12.72
C ILE A 267 -15.73 8.90 -13.90
N GLY A 268 -16.58 9.91 -13.76
CA GLY A 268 -17.36 10.53 -14.83
C GLY A 268 -18.13 9.57 -15.75
N PHE A 269 -19.00 8.71 -15.20
CA PHE A 269 -19.79 7.75 -16.00
C PHE A 269 -20.71 8.42 -17.04
N GLY A 270 -21.18 9.65 -16.80
CA GLY A 270 -21.97 10.43 -17.76
C GLY A 270 -23.45 10.04 -17.88
N ASP A 271 -23.90 9.13 -17.02
CA ASP A 271 -25.30 8.83 -16.72
C ASP A 271 -26.05 10.06 -16.18
N TYR A 272 -25.37 10.87 -15.37
CA TYR A 272 -25.81 12.20 -14.96
C TYR A 272 -24.79 13.27 -15.39
N VAL A 273 -25.26 14.36 -16.00
CA VAL A 273 -24.43 15.50 -16.42
C VAL A 273 -25.19 16.81 -16.15
N ALA A 274 -24.63 17.65 -15.27
CA ALA A 274 -25.20 18.96 -14.98
C ALA A 274 -25.13 19.90 -16.20
N GLY A 275 -26.24 20.58 -16.52
CA GLY A 275 -26.36 21.39 -17.73
C GLY A 275 -26.59 20.58 -19.02
N GLY A 276 -26.92 19.29 -18.90
CA GLY A 276 -27.00 18.34 -20.02
C GLY A 276 -28.41 18.06 -20.58
N SER A 277 -29.46 18.62 -20.01
CA SER A 277 -30.85 18.45 -20.48
C SER A 277 -31.37 19.65 -21.28
N ASP A 278 -32.54 19.53 -21.91
CA ASP A 278 -33.21 20.63 -22.64
C ASP A 278 -33.94 21.64 -21.72
N ILE A 279 -33.58 21.71 -20.43
CA ILE A 279 -34.10 22.69 -19.47
C ILE A 279 -33.52 24.09 -19.77
N GLU A 280 -34.33 25.14 -19.61
CA GLU A 280 -33.88 26.53 -19.67
C GLU A 280 -33.00 26.88 -18.45
N TYR A 281 -31.69 26.70 -18.60
CA TYR A 281 -30.70 27.07 -17.59
C TYR A 281 -30.36 28.57 -17.63
N LEU A 282 -30.04 29.15 -16.48
CA LEU A 282 -29.44 30.49 -16.40
C LEU A 282 -28.00 30.47 -16.97
N ASP A 283 -27.62 31.46 -17.77
CA ASP A 283 -26.31 31.50 -18.47
C ASP A 283 -25.09 31.25 -17.57
N PHE A 284 -25.13 31.73 -16.33
CA PHE A 284 -24.03 31.58 -15.38
C PHE A 284 -23.93 30.17 -14.76
N TYR A 285 -24.91 29.29 -14.96
CA TYR A 285 -24.98 27.97 -14.35
C TYR A 285 -23.82 27.07 -14.79
N LYS A 286 -23.63 26.86 -16.10
CA LYS A 286 -22.52 26.04 -16.64
C LYS A 286 -21.13 26.59 -16.19
N PRO A 287 -20.85 27.90 -16.21
CA PRO A 287 -19.66 28.49 -15.60
C PRO A 287 -19.50 28.25 -14.08
N VAL A 288 -20.57 28.33 -13.29
CA VAL A 288 -20.52 28.07 -11.83
C VAL A 288 -20.26 26.59 -11.54
N VAL A 289 -20.84 25.68 -12.32
CA VAL A 289 -20.52 24.24 -12.27
C VAL A 289 -19.04 24.02 -12.58
N TRP A 290 -18.47 24.69 -13.59
CA TRP A 290 -17.03 24.65 -13.87
C TRP A 290 -16.15 25.13 -12.72
N PHE A 291 -16.54 26.22 -12.05
CA PHE A 291 -15.83 26.72 -10.88
C PHE A 291 -15.91 25.74 -9.70
N TRP A 292 -17.07 25.13 -9.45
CA TRP A 292 -17.23 24.07 -8.45
C TRP A 292 -16.37 22.85 -8.77
N ILE A 293 -16.32 22.38 -10.03
CA ILE A 293 -15.45 21.28 -10.45
C ILE A 293 -13.98 21.63 -10.18
N LEU A 294 -13.51 22.81 -10.58
CA LEU A 294 -12.11 23.22 -10.39
C LEU A 294 -11.69 23.22 -8.91
N VAL A 295 -12.48 23.85 -8.03
CA VAL A 295 -12.15 23.95 -6.60
C VAL A 295 -12.41 22.62 -5.88
N GLY A 296 -13.46 21.89 -6.28
CA GLY A 296 -13.82 20.58 -5.74
C GLY A 296 -12.76 19.52 -6.04
N LEU A 297 -12.24 19.47 -7.27
CA LEU A 297 -11.14 18.58 -7.63
C LEU A 297 -9.86 18.91 -6.85
N ALA A 298 -9.54 20.20 -6.65
CA ALA A 298 -8.37 20.60 -5.86
C ALA A 298 -8.51 20.20 -4.38
N TYR A 299 -9.72 20.33 -3.82
CA TYR A 299 -10.03 19.82 -2.48
C TYR A 299 -9.96 18.29 -2.41
N PHE A 300 -10.53 17.56 -3.36
CA PHE A 300 -10.46 16.09 -3.42
C PHE A 300 -9.01 15.60 -3.57
N ALA A 301 -8.18 16.25 -4.38
CA ALA A 301 -6.76 15.94 -4.52
C ALA A 301 -5.99 16.13 -3.19
N ALA A 302 -6.29 17.20 -2.44
CA ALA A 302 -5.72 17.43 -1.11
C ALA A 302 -6.17 16.36 -0.09
N VAL A 303 -7.46 15.99 -0.09
CA VAL A 303 -8.01 14.93 0.77
C VAL A 303 -7.43 13.57 0.43
N LEU A 304 -7.31 13.22 -0.86
CA LEU A 304 -6.70 11.96 -1.31
C LEU A 304 -5.20 11.89 -0.93
N SER A 305 -4.47 13.00 -1.03
CA SER A 305 -3.07 13.08 -0.60
C SER A 305 -2.94 12.83 0.90
N MET A 306 -3.78 13.49 1.71
CA MET A 306 -3.84 13.34 3.17
C MET A 306 -4.25 11.91 3.59
N ILE A 307 -5.20 11.28 2.90
CA ILE A 307 -5.55 9.87 3.08
C ILE A 307 -4.36 8.98 2.70
N GLY A 308 -3.63 9.28 1.63
CA GLY A 308 -2.42 8.57 1.23
C GLY A 308 -1.32 8.58 2.30
N ASP A 309 -1.08 9.73 2.94
CA ASP A 309 -0.14 9.83 4.07
C ASP A 309 -0.66 9.11 5.32
N TRP A 310 -1.95 9.18 5.62
CA TRP A 310 -2.54 8.42 6.72
C TRP A 310 -2.44 6.90 6.50
N LEU A 311 -2.68 6.44 5.27
CA LEU A 311 -2.47 5.04 4.86
C LEU A 311 -1.00 4.62 4.93
N ARG A 312 -0.03 5.52 4.66
CA ARG A 312 1.40 5.25 4.91
C ARG A 312 1.68 5.05 6.40
N VAL A 313 1.10 5.88 7.27
CA VAL A 313 1.25 5.76 8.74
C VAL A 313 0.63 4.46 9.25
N ILE A 314 -0.59 4.12 8.80
CA ILE A 314 -1.24 2.84 9.13
C ILE A 314 -0.40 1.66 8.61
N SER A 315 0.05 1.69 7.34
CA SER A 315 0.87 0.62 6.76
C SER A 315 2.19 0.42 7.52
N LYS A 316 2.77 1.49 8.07
CA LYS A 316 3.92 1.39 8.97
C LYS A 316 3.53 0.70 10.29
N LYS A 317 2.51 1.20 10.99
CA LYS A 317 2.06 0.65 12.29
C LYS A 317 1.67 -0.83 12.18
N THR A 318 0.89 -1.21 11.16
CA THR A 318 0.50 -2.61 10.95
C THR A 318 1.70 -3.52 10.60
N LYS A 319 2.75 -3.00 9.96
CA LYS A 319 4.01 -3.76 9.76
C LYS A 319 4.79 -3.93 11.07
N GLU A 320 4.73 -2.95 11.96
CA GLU A 320 5.33 -3.01 13.30
C GLU A 320 4.55 -4.02 14.18
N GLU A 321 3.22 -3.93 14.25
CA GLU A 321 2.34 -4.86 14.98
C GLU A 321 2.44 -6.30 14.47
N VAL A 322 2.50 -6.51 13.14
CA VAL A 322 2.75 -7.86 12.57
C VAL A 322 4.18 -8.33 12.83
N GLY A 323 5.14 -7.42 13.01
CA GLY A 323 6.49 -7.73 13.48
C GLY A 323 6.49 -8.24 14.92
N GLU A 324 5.85 -7.50 15.83
CA GLU A 324 5.68 -7.85 17.25
C GLU A 324 4.91 -9.17 17.42
N PHE A 325 3.79 -9.35 16.69
CA PHE A 325 3.03 -10.59 16.71
C PHE A 325 3.87 -11.79 16.25
N ARG A 326 4.72 -11.62 15.22
CA ARG A 326 5.65 -12.67 14.77
C ARG A 326 6.80 -12.91 15.75
N ALA A 327 7.25 -11.89 16.47
CA ALA A 327 8.25 -12.04 17.53
C ALA A 327 7.67 -12.84 18.71
N HIS A 328 6.48 -12.49 19.21
CA HIS A 328 5.80 -13.25 20.26
C HIS A 328 5.43 -14.68 19.83
N ALA A 329 4.99 -14.87 18.58
CA ALA A 329 4.74 -16.22 18.05
C ALA A 329 6.04 -17.06 17.98
N ALA A 330 7.17 -16.45 17.61
CA ALA A 330 8.47 -17.12 17.61
C ALA A 330 8.99 -17.43 19.03
N GLU A 331 8.84 -16.49 19.97
CA GLU A 331 9.15 -16.66 21.39
C GLU A 331 8.32 -17.79 22.01
N TRP A 332 7.00 -17.79 21.81
CA TRP A 332 6.09 -18.85 22.26
C TRP A 332 6.48 -20.21 21.66
N THR A 333 6.74 -20.26 20.34
CA THR A 333 7.19 -21.49 19.66
C THR A 333 8.51 -22.00 20.23
N ALA A 334 9.47 -21.11 20.50
CA ALA A 334 10.75 -21.45 21.10
C ALA A 334 10.60 -21.94 22.55
N ASN A 335 9.74 -21.32 23.35
CA ASN A 335 9.49 -21.71 24.74
C ASN A 335 8.78 -23.08 24.82
N VAL A 336 7.74 -23.32 24.00
CA VAL A 336 7.08 -24.63 23.88
C VAL A 336 8.08 -25.71 23.42
N THR A 337 8.97 -25.37 22.48
CA THR A 337 10.04 -26.28 22.02
C THR A 337 11.06 -26.56 23.13
N ALA A 338 11.38 -25.57 23.97
CA ALA A 338 12.30 -25.72 25.10
C ALA A 338 11.70 -26.61 26.20
N GLU A 339 10.45 -26.36 26.61
CA GLU A 339 9.70 -27.18 27.56
C GLU A 339 9.56 -28.64 27.07
N PHE A 340 9.23 -28.84 25.79
CA PHE A 340 9.15 -30.18 25.20
C PHE A 340 10.52 -30.89 25.16
N LYS A 341 11.61 -30.14 24.92
CA LYS A 341 12.98 -30.66 24.93
C LYS A 341 13.46 -30.98 26.36
N GLU A 342 13.04 -30.22 27.35
CA GLU A 342 13.40 -30.40 28.75
C GLU A 342 12.60 -31.53 29.41
N THR A 343 11.29 -31.62 29.17
CA THR A 343 10.48 -32.79 29.56
C THR A 343 10.99 -34.07 28.91
N ARG A 344 11.32 -34.05 27.61
CA ARG A 344 11.97 -35.18 26.92
C ARG A 344 13.33 -35.54 27.55
N ARG A 345 14.12 -34.56 27.98
CA ARG A 345 15.39 -34.80 28.71
C ARG A 345 15.15 -35.45 30.06
N ARG A 346 14.28 -34.89 30.91
CA ARG A 346 13.94 -35.45 32.23
C ARG A 346 13.44 -36.88 32.11
N LEU A 347 12.51 -37.14 31.18
CA LEU A 347 12.01 -38.48 30.90
C LEU A 347 13.15 -39.43 30.46
N SER A 348 14.06 -38.99 29.58
CA SER A 348 15.20 -39.80 29.15
C SER A 348 16.20 -40.09 30.29
N VAL A 349 16.42 -39.14 31.20
CA VAL A 349 17.30 -39.31 32.38
C VAL A 349 16.63 -40.23 33.40
N GLU A 350 15.33 -40.10 33.66
CA GLU A 350 14.59 -41.03 34.51
C GLU A 350 14.59 -42.46 33.95
N ILE A 351 14.39 -42.63 32.64
CA ILE A 351 14.46 -43.94 31.98
C ILE A 351 15.88 -44.51 32.10
N TYR A 352 16.91 -43.70 31.83
CA TYR A 352 18.31 -44.15 31.93
C TYR A 352 18.72 -44.50 33.36
N ASP A 353 18.33 -43.71 34.36
CA ASP A 353 18.60 -43.98 35.77
C ASP A 353 17.80 -45.21 36.27
N LYS A 354 16.51 -45.36 35.91
CA LYS A 354 15.76 -46.59 36.20
C LYS A 354 16.45 -47.82 35.57
N PHE A 355 16.98 -47.69 34.35
CA PHE A 355 17.74 -48.76 33.68
C PHE A 355 19.11 -49.03 34.34
N GLN A 356 19.83 -48.00 34.78
CA GLN A 356 21.10 -48.13 35.49
C GLN A 356 20.91 -48.73 36.89
N ARG A 357 19.87 -48.32 37.64
CA ARG A 357 19.51 -48.92 38.94
C ARG A 357 19.16 -50.39 38.78
N ALA A 358 18.33 -50.76 37.79
CA ALA A 358 18.04 -52.15 37.48
C ALA A 358 19.31 -52.94 37.13
N THR A 359 20.21 -52.35 36.34
CA THR A 359 21.51 -52.94 35.97
C THR A 359 22.45 -53.08 37.19
N SER A 360 22.48 -52.11 38.10
CA SER A 360 23.31 -52.15 39.31
C SER A 360 22.78 -53.13 40.35
N VAL A 361 21.46 -53.27 40.48
CA VAL A 361 20.84 -54.32 41.31
C VAL A 361 21.17 -55.70 40.73
N LYS A 362 21.03 -55.89 39.41
CA LYS A 362 21.45 -57.12 38.73
C LYS A 362 22.95 -57.44 38.96
N ARG A 363 23.83 -56.44 38.90
CA ARG A 363 25.26 -56.60 39.21
C ARG A 363 25.53 -56.93 40.68
N LYS A 364 24.87 -56.27 41.64
CA LYS A 364 25.01 -56.58 43.07
C LYS A 364 24.58 -58.00 43.38
N LEU A 365 23.40 -58.42 42.91
CA LEU A 365 22.93 -59.81 43.04
C LEU A 365 23.90 -60.82 42.42
N SER A 366 24.58 -60.45 41.32
CA SER A 366 25.61 -61.29 40.70
C SER A 366 26.95 -61.33 41.46
N ALA A 367 27.23 -60.33 42.32
CA ALA A 367 28.48 -60.19 43.07
C ALA A 367 28.38 -60.71 44.51
N GLU A 368 27.24 -60.53 45.18
CA GLU A 368 26.96 -61.13 46.49
C GLU A 368 26.89 -62.67 46.40
N LEU A 369 26.55 -63.21 45.23
CA LEU A 369 26.69 -64.64 44.90
C LEU A 369 28.15 -65.15 44.83
N ALA A 370 29.17 -64.31 45.01
CA ALA A 370 30.57 -64.65 44.73
C ALA A 370 31.63 -64.26 45.79
N GLY A 371 31.31 -63.43 46.80
CA GLY A 371 32.32 -62.62 47.51
C GLY A 371 32.72 -62.98 48.96
N ASN A 372 32.34 -64.13 49.52
CA ASN A 372 32.16 -64.28 50.98
C ASN A 372 33.42 -64.69 51.82
N HIS A 373 34.57 -64.00 51.69
CA HIS A 373 35.85 -64.36 52.39
C HIS A 373 36.74 -63.17 52.89
N ASN A 374 36.69 -62.89 54.21
CA ASN A 374 37.75 -62.41 55.16
C ASN A 374 38.44 -60.99 55.09
N GLN A 375 39.06 -60.59 56.22
CA GLN A 375 39.56 -59.25 56.68
C GLN A 375 40.69 -59.46 57.75
N GLU A 376 41.48 -58.51 58.33
CA GLU A 376 41.84 -57.08 58.14
C GLU A 376 43.03 -56.71 59.10
N LEU A 377 43.87 -55.68 58.83
CA LEU A 377 44.69 -54.91 59.81
C LEU A 377 45.35 -53.63 59.20
N THR A 378 46.01 -52.76 60.00
CA THR A 378 46.25 -51.30 59.76
C THR A 378 47.71 -50.83 60.09
N PRO A 379 48.15 -49.52 60.11
CA PRO A 379 47.77 -48.26 59.41
C PRO A 379 48.95 -47.33 58.88
N CYS A 380 48.60 -46.28 58.12
CA CYS A 380 49.19 -44.90 58.05
C CYS A 380 50.68 -44.59 57.71
N ARG A 381 50.91 -43.83 56.60
CA ARG A 381 51.88 -42.72 56.52
C ARG A 381 51.50 -41.63 55.48
N ARG A 382 52.16 -40.47 55.51
CA ARG A 382 51.78 -39.23 54.77
C ARG A 382 52.11 -39.27 53.26
N THR A 383 51.31 -38.49 52.54
CA THR A 383 51.46 -37.98 51.17
C THR A 383 52.90 -37.75 50.66
N LEU A 384 53.16 -38.24 49.44
CA LEU A 384 54.18 -37.73 48.51
C LEU A 384 53.52 -37.54 47.15
N SER A 385 53.58 -36.31 46.61
CA SER A 385 53.09 -35.99 45.27
C SER A 385 54.26 -35.97 44.29
N VAL A 386 54.42 -37.03 43.49
CA VAL A 386 55.40 -37.09 42.40
C VAL A 386 54.73 -37.67 41.16
N ASN A 387 54.25 -36.80 40.27
CA ASN A 387 53.76 -37.20 38.94
C ASN A 387 54.89 -37.14 37.92
N HIS A 388 55.62 -38.24 37.71
CA HIS A 388 56.18 -38.55 36.39
C HIS A 388 56.67 -40.01 36.29
N LEU A 389 56.75 -40.52 35.06
CA LEU A 389 57.21 -41.88 34.67
C LEU A 389 56.16 -42.97 35.01
N THR A 390 55.88 -43.98 34.16
CA THR A 390 56.45 -44.36 32.85
C THR A 390 55.49 -45.24 32.05
N SER A 391 55.59 -45.23 30.71
CA SER A 391 55.12 -46.31 29.77
C SER A 391 53.59 -46.58 29.67
N GLU A 392 53.00 -47.01 28.54
CA GLU A 392 53.43 -47.23 27.14
C GLU A 392 52.30 -46.78 26.17
N ARG A 393 52.61 -46.57 24.86
CA ARG A 393 51.76 -46.77 23.65
C ARG A 393 50.39 -46.04 23.54
N GLU A 394 49.84 -45.66 22.37
CA GLU A 394 50.28 -45.74 20.96
C GLU A 394 49.62 -44.63 20.08
N VAL A 395 50.44 -43.80 19.42
CA VAL A 395 50.41 -43.46 17.97
C VAL A 395 49.08 -43.09 17.25
N LEU A 396 48.80 -41.78 17.08
CA LEU A 396 48.38 -41.01 15.84
C LEU A 396 48.09 -39.51 16.22
N PRO A 397 47.93 -38.53 15.28
CA PRO A 397 48.10 -37.10 15.54
C PRO A 397 46.81 -36.24 15.56
N PRO A 398 46.89 -34.97 16.05
CA PRO A 398 45.75 -34.05 16.08
C PRO A 398 45.46 -33.42 14.71
N LEU A 399 44.17 -33.29 14.38
CA LEU A 399 43.68 -32.52 13.22
C LEU A 399 43.01 -31.20 13.65
N LEU A 400 42.85 -30.30 12.67
CA LEU A 400 42.65 -28.87 12.89
C LEU A 400 41.20 -28.45 13.22
N LYS A 401 41.09 -27.23 13.76
CA LYS A 401 39.84 -26.48 13.95
C LYS A 401 39.09 -26.25 12.61
N ALA A 402 37.77 -26.07 12.76
CA ALA A 402 36.88 -25.11 12.05
C ALA A 402 35.70 -25.70 11.25
N GLU A 403 34.50 -25.45 11.81
CA GLU A 403 33.27 -24.95 11.14
C GLU A 403 32.43 -25.83 10.17
N SER A 404 31.11 -25.61 10.25
CA SER A 404 30.03 -25.94 9.29
C SER A 404 29.98 -27.37 8.72
N ILE A 405 29.18 -28.31 9.23
CA ILE A 405 27.70 -28.30 9.34
C ILE A 405 26.96 -27.95 8.03
N TYR A 406 26.96 -28.87 7.06
CA TYR A 406 25.76 -29.58 6.57
C TYR A 406 26.10 -30.37 5.29
N LEU A 407 26.04 -31.70 5.35
CA LEU A 407 26.23 -32.58 4.20
C LEU A 407 24.88 -33.08 3.67
N ASN A 408 24.76 -33.22 2.34
CA ASN A 408 23.59 -33.81 1.69
C ASN A 408 23.46 -35.32 1.99
N GLY A 409 22.22 -35.80 2.09
CA GLY A 409 21.92 -37.23 1.93
C GLY A 409 20.72 -37.74 2.74
N LEU A 410 19.56 -37.85 2.11
CA LEU A 410 18.99 -39.15 1.66
C LEU A 410 17.60 -38.94 1.03
N THR A 411 17.23 -39.83 0.10
CA THR A 411 16.01 -39.75 -0.73
C THR A 411 14.77 -40.38 -0.07
N PRO A 412 13.54 -40.00 -0.48
CA PRO A 412 12.29 -40.43 0.18
C PRO A 412 11.86 -41.85 -0.22
N HIS A 413 11.17 -42.54 0.70
CA HIS A 413 10.50 -43.82 0.41
C HIS A 413 9.38 -44.11 1.42
N CYS A 414 8.17 -44.43 0.93
CA CYS A 414 6.96 -44.83 1.69
C CYS A 414 6.43 -43.81 2.74
N ALA A 415 5.13 -43.70 3.02
CA ALA A 415 3.95 -44.38 2.48
C ALA A 415 2.79 -43.37 2.35
N ALA A 416 1.78 -43.70 1.54
CA ALA A 416 0.53 -42.94 1.47
C ALA A 416 -0.64 -43.87 1.81
N GLU A 417 -1.16 -43.75 3.02
CA GLU A 417 -2.44 -44.29 3.49
C GLU A 417 -2.79 -43.67 4.86
N ASP A 418 -3.99 -43.93 5.37
CA ASP A 418 -4.48 -43.58 6.72
C ASP A 418 -4.51 -42.09 7.12
N ILE A 419 -5.47 -41.35 6.57
CA ILE A 419 -6.15 -40.25 7.29
C ILE A 419 -7.59 -40.71 7.60
N ALA A 420 -7.75 -41.43 8.72
CA ALA A 420 -9.06 -41.85 9.23
C ALA A 420 -9.04 -42.00 10.78
N VAL A 421 -10.06 -41.41 11.43
CA VAL A 421 -10.55 -41.71 12.79
C VAL A 421 -9.53 -41.71 13.95
N ILE A 422 -9.44 -40.55 14.63
CA ILE A 422 -9.44 -40.45 16.11
C ILE A 422 -10.41 -39.28 16.40
N GLU A 423 -11.70 -39.50 16.69
CA GLU A 423 -12.33 -40.12 17.89
C GLU A 423 -12.53 -39.09 19.03
N ASN A 424 -13.76 -39.06 19.59
CA ASN A 424 -14.24 -38.02 20.50
C ASN A 424 -13.72 -38.19 21.93
N MET A 425 -13.11 -37.14 22.52
CA MET A 425 -13.03 -36.95 23.98
C MET A 425 -12.91 -35.48 24.44
N LYS A 426 -13.92 -34.64 24.13
CA LYS A 426 -14.50 -33.68 25.10
C LYS A 426 -15.79 -33.04 24.62
#